data_AF-A0A0D8FRG7-F1
#
_entry.id   AF-A0A0D8FRG7-F1
#
_cell.length_a   1.000
_cell.length_b   1.000
_cell.length_c   1.000
_cell.angle_alpha   90.00
_cell.angle_beta   90.00
_cell.angle_gamma   90.00
#
_symmetry.space_group_name_H-M   'P 1'
#
loop_
_entity.id
_entity.type
_entity.pdbx_description
1 polymer ?
#
loop_
_entity_poly.entity_id
_entity_poly.type
_entity_poly.pdbx_seq_one_letter_code
_entity_poly.pdbx_strand_id
1 'polypeptide(L)'
;MGAEALSQLFVEAFARFNAAVAEVNADSSTAPDPETGEQWDLAHLLGHVSEMLEYWLVEVLRVLAHGPDEPFGRLKRSPERLIRIDQSSRLTVPELRQEIDLRAAASIDLCRILTPAQLNKRGDHPKRGSMTVEAIITEFGIEHLKEHAAQLQSLR
;
A
#
# COMPACT_ATOMS: atom_id res chain seq x y z
N MET A 1 -18.66 0.99 4.87
CA MET A 1 -18.13 0.76 6.23
C MET A 1 -17.94 2.11 6.91
N GLY A 2 -17.92 2.19 8.25
CA GLY A 2 -17.58 3.43 8.96
C GLY A 2 -16.07 3.64 9.06
N ALA A 3 -15.63 4.88 9.31
CA ALA A 3 -14.23 5.27 9.48
C ALA A 3 -13.49 4.44 10.54
N GLU A 4 -14.15 4.19 11.68
CA GLU A 4 -13.61 3.35 12.76
C GLU A 4 -13.27 1.94 12.28
N ALA A 5 -14.24 1.25 11.68
CA ALA A 5 -14.06 -0.10 11.18
C ALA A 5 -13.03 -0.17 10.04
N LEU A 6 -12.97 0.83 9.16
CA LEU A 6 -11.94 0.91 8.12
C LEU A 6 -10.54 1.06 8.72
N SER A 7 -10.39 1.94 9.72
CA SER A 7 -9.11 2.13 10.41
C SER A 7 -8.66 0.87 11.17
N GLN A 8 -9.61 0.14 11.77
CA GLN A 8 -9.34 -1.11 12.48
C GLN A 8 -8.84 -2.20 11.52
N LEU A 9 -9.47 -2.34 10.35
CA LEU A 9 -9.00 -3.27 9.33
C LEU A 9 -7.60 -2.93 8.81
N PHE A 10 -7.28 -1.63 8.69
CA PHE A 10 -5.94 -1.20 8.30
C PHE A 10 -4.92 -1.58 9.39
N VAL A 11 -5.23 -1.31 10.66
CA VAL A 11 -4.38 -1.70 11.81
C VAL A 11 -4.13 -3.21 11.81
N GLU A 12 -5.15 -4.03 11.59
CA GLU A 12 -5.02 -5.49 11.54
C GLU A 12 -4.16 -5.97 10.37
N ALA A 13 -4.39 -5.42 9.17
CA ALA A 13 -3.59 -5.73 8.00
C ALA A 13 -2.11 -5.36 8.24
N PHE A 14 -1.87 -4.20 8.84
CA PHE A 14 -0.53 -3.72 9.14
C PHE A 14 0.17 -4.56 10.21
N ALA A 15 -0.54 -4.93 11.29
CA ALA A 15 -0.01 -5.81 12.32
C ALA A 15 0.38 -7.19 11.73
N ARG A 16 -0.45 -7.75 10.85
CA ARG A 16 -0.16 -9.00 10.15
C ARG A 16 1.08 -8.88 9.27
N PHE A 17 1.20 -7.79 8.51
CA PHE A 17 2.39 -7.51 7.71
C PHE A 17 3.65 -7.45 8.58
N ASN A 18 3.62 -6.70 9.67
CA ASN A 18 4.76 -6.56 10.57
C ASN A 18 5.19 -7.89 11.21
N ALA A 19 4.23 -8.72 11.61
CA ALA A 19 4.52 -10.08 12.10
C ALA A 19 5.15 -10.96 10.99
N ALA A 20 4.69 -10.83 9.75
CA ALA A 20 5.28 -11.57 8.63
C ALA A 20 6.73 -11.17 8.35
N VAL A 21 7.05 -9.88 8.38
CA VAL A 21 8.42 -9.36 8.22
C VAL A 21 9.36 -9.89 9.31
N ALA A 22 8.89 -9.97 10.56
CA ALA A 22 9.71 -10.43 11.69
C ALA A 22 10.12 -11.92 11.61
N GLU A 23 9.43 -12.71 10.80
CA GLU A 23 9.63 -14.15 10.67
C GLU A 23 10.37 -14.57 9.38
N VAL A 24 10.65 -13.64 8.47
CA VAL A 24 11.25 -13.96 7.16
C VAL A 24 12.79 -13.97 7.23
N ASN A 25 13.43 -14.88 6.50
CA ASN A 25 14.87 -14.87 6.35
C ASN A 25 15.32 -13.72 5.44
N ALA A 26 16.39 -13.02 5.81
CA ALA A 26 16.87 -11.84 5.07
C ALA A 26 17.32 -12.18 3.63
N ASP A 27 17.78 -13.41 3.40
CA ASP A 27 18.24 -13.89 2.09
C ASP A 27 17.11 -14.45 1.21
N SER A 28 15.86 -14.42 1.68
CA SER A 28 14.71 -14.89 0.90
C SER A 28 14.40 -13.96 -0.27
N SER A 29 13.99 -14.55 -1.39
CA SER A 29 13.53 -13.84 -2.59
C SER A 29 12.14 -14.32 -2.97
N THR A 30 11.30 -13.41 -3.48
CA THR A 30 9.99 -13.76 -4.02
C THR A 30 10.11 -14.70 -5.22
N ALA A 31 9.00 -15.38 -5.56
CA ALA A 31 8.82 -15.87 -6.93
C ALA A 31 8.70 -14.68 -7.91
N PRO A 32 9.04 -14.85 -9.19
CA PRO A 32 8.83 -13.80 -10.19
C PRO A 32 7.34 -13.49 -10.36
N ASP A 33 6.97 -12.21 -10.42
CA ASP A 33 5.62 -11.77 -10.75
C ASP A 33 5.23 -12.25 -12.16
N PRO A 34 4.04 -12.85 -12.35
CA PRO A 34 3.66 -13.44 -13.64
C PRO A 34 3.41 -12.41 -14.76
N GLU A 35 3.17 -11.14 -14.44
CA GLU A 35 2.87 -10.07 -15.40
C GLU A 35 4.13 -9.23 -15.74
N THR A 36 4.97 -8.94 -14.75
CA THR A 36 6.14 -8.07 -14.89
C THR A 36 7.45 -8.84 -14.95
N GLY A 37 7.49 -10.06 -14.41
CA GLY A 37 8.71 -10.84 -14.20
C GLY A 37 9.56 -10.34 -13.03
N GLU A 38 9.08 -9.36 -12.26
CA GLU A 38 9.81 -8.80 -11.13
C GLU A 38 10.03 -9.86 -10.05
N GLN A 39 11.27 -10.01 -9.63
CA GLN A 39 11.68 -10.85 -8.52
C GLN A 39 12.39 -9.96 -7.50
N TRP A 40 11.97 -10.03 -6.23
CA TRP A 40 12.44 -9.10 -5.21
C TRP A 40 13.08 -9.86 -4.05
N ASP A 41 14.22 -9.35 -3.61
CA ASP A 41 14.70 -9.61 -2.25
C ASP A 41 13.83 -8.87 -1.22
N LEU A 42 14.13 -9.08 0.06
CA LEU A 42 13.41 -8.44 1.15
C LEU A 42 13.46 -6.91 1.07
N ALA A 43 14.59 -6.30 0.70
CA ALA A 43 14.74 -4.85 0.63
C ALA A 43 13.86 -4.24 -0.47
N HIS A 44 13.80 -4.87 -1.64
CA HIS A 44 12.91 -4.45 -2.74
C HIS A 44 11.43 -4.60 -2.37
N LEU A 45 11.04 -5.69 -1.71
CA LEU A 45 9.66 -5.89 -1.25
C LEU A 45 9.26 -4.82 -0.23
N LEU A 46 10.08 -4.58 0.79
CA LEU A 46 9.81 -3.55 1.80
C LEU A 46 9.82 -2.14 1.18
N GLY A 47 10.75 -1.88 0.25
CA GLY A 47 10.77 -0.64 -0.54
C GLY A 47 9.47 -0.44 -1.32
N HIS A 48 8.93 -1.49 -1.92
CA HIS A 48 7.63 -1.43 -2.59
C HIS A 48 6.49 -1.13 -1.62
N VAL A 49 6.43 -1.79 -0.45
CA VAL A 49 5.36 -1.53 0.53
C VAL A 49 5.41 -0.09 1.03
N SER A 50 6.61 0.42 1.31
CA SER A 50 6.84 1.81 1.68
C SER A 50 6.30 2.76 0.61
N GLU A 51 6.74 2.56 -0.63
CA GLU A 51 6.32 3.34 -1.80
C GLU A 51 4.80 3.29 -2.04
N MET A 52 4.22 2.10 -1.95
CA MET A 52 2.79 1.83 -2.13
C MET A 52 1.94 2.62 -1.12
N LEU A 53 2.29 2.58 0.17
CA LEU A 53 1.53 3.27 1.21
C LEU A 53 1.52 4.79 1.00
N GLU A 54 2.68 5.37 0.64
CA GLU A 54 2.78 6.80 0.35
C GLU A 54 1.98 7.18 -0.90
N TYR A 55 2.14 6.40 -1.97
CA TYR A 55 1.46 6.68 -3.23
C TYR A 55 -0.07 6.68 -3.08
N TRP A 56 -0.63 5.64 -2.47
CA TRP A 56 -2.08 5.55 -2.33
C TRP A 56 -2.64 6.55 -1.32
N LEU A 57 -1.89 6.93 -0.29
CA LEU A 57 -2.26 8.04 0.59
C LEU A 57 -2.41 9.35 -0.19
N VAL A 58 -1.44 9.68 -1.04
CA VAL A 58 -1.47 10.90 -1.88
C VAL A 58 -2.65 10.85 -2.85
N GLU A 59 -2.90 9.72 -3.51
CA GLU A 59 -4.01 9.58 -4.45
C GLU A 59 -5.38 9.71 -3.75
N VAL A 60 -5.54 9.16 -2.54
CA VAL A 60 -6.75 9.35 -1.74
C VAL A 60 -6.95 10.83 -1.39
N LEU A 61 -5.90 11.53 -0.95
CA LEU A 61 -5.96 12.96 -0.64
C LEU A 61 -6.34 13.79 -1.88
N ARG A 62 -5.84 13.41 -3.05
CA ARG A 62 -6.18 14.03 -4.34
C ARG A 62 -7.66 13.85 -4.69
N VAL A 63 -8.19 12.63 -4.60
CA VAL A 63 -9.62 12.34 -4.81
C VAL A 63 -10.49 13.10 -3.81
N LEU A 64 -10.06 13.19 -2.54
CA LEU A 64 -10.77 13.96 -1.52
C LEU A 64 -10.81 15.46 -1.84
N ALA A 65 -9.75 16.02 -2.42
CA ALA A 65 -9.67 17.43 -2.77
C ALA A 65 -10.53 17.78 -3.99
N HIS A 66 -10.52 16.94 -5.04
CA HIS A 66 -11.09 17.29 -6.34
C HIS A 66 -12.49 16.71 -6.60
N GLY A 67 -12.84 15.59 -5.97
CA GLY A 67 -14.17 14.98 -6.12
C GLY A 67 -14.32 14.11 -7.38
N PRO A 68 -15.55 13.90 -7.88
CA PRO A 68 -15.83 12.93 -8.94
C PRO A 68 -15.07 13.25 -10.23
N ASP A 69 -14.78 12.21 -11.00
CA ASP A 69 -14.03 12.23 -12.27
C ASP A 69 -12.53 12.54 -12.13
N GLU A 70 -12.00 12.73 -10.90
CA GLU A 70 -10.56 12.88 -10.68
C GLU A 70 -9.83 11.57 -11.05
N PRO A 71 -8.96 11.57 -12.08
CA PRO A 71 -8.24 10.37 -12.47
C PRO A 71 -7.18 10.02 -11.43
N PHE A 72 -7.19 8.78 -10.98
CA PHE A 72 -6.23 8.28 -9.99
C PHE A 72 -5.67 6.90 -10.34
N GLY A 73 -4.57 6.55 -9.70
CA GLY A 73 -3.86 5.29 -9.89
C GLY A 73 -2.88 5.33 -11.05
N ARG A 74 -2.10 4.26 -11.15
CA ARG A 74 -1.06 4.08 -12.17
C ARG A 74 -0.93 2.61 -12.55
N LEU A 75 -0.22 2.33 -13.64
CA LEU A 75 0.06 0.96 -14.08
C LEU A 75 1.22 0.35 -13.27
N LYS A 76 1.29 -0.98 -13.15
CA LYS A 76 2.41 -1.67 -12.49
C LYS A 76 3.77 -1.33 -13.11
N ARG A 77 3.80 -1.08 -14.41
CA ARG A 77 5.00 -0.73 -15.20
C ARG A 77 5.35 0.77 -15.18
N SER A 78 4.72 1.56 -14.31
CA SER A 78 4.99 3.02 -14.26
C SER A 78 6.43 3.29 -13.84
N PRO A 79 7.23 4.06 -14.61
CA PRO A 79 8.64 4.30 -14.32
C PRO A 79 8.89 4.87 -12.93
N GLU A 80 8.07 5.82 -12.48
CA GLU A 80 8.14 6.41 -11.15
C GLU A 80 8.02 5.38 -10.02
N ARG A 81 7.21 4.32 -10.17
CA ARG A 81 7.14 3.21 -9.20
C ARG A 81 8.48 2.49 -9.12
N LEU A 82 9.01 2.09 -10.27
CA LEU A 82 10.25 1.32 -10.37
C LEU A 82 11.44 2.11 -9.82
N ILE A 83 11.52 3.40 -10.13
CA ILE A 83 12.57 4.30 -9.62
C ILE A 83 12.51 4.39 -8.10
N ARG A 84 11.31 4.53 -7.51
CA ARG A 84 11.16 4.61 -6.06
C ARG A 84 11.54 3.30 -5.37
N ILE A 85 11.16 2.15 -5.94
CA ILE A 85 11.56 0.83 -5.42
C ILE A 85 13.09 0.67 -5.44
N ASP A 86 13.76 1.02 -6.55
CA ASP A 86 15.23 0.95 -6.67
C ASP A 86 15.94 1.90 -5.70
N GLN A 87 15.37 3.08 -5.45
CA GLN A 87 15.93 4.01 -4.46
C GLN A 87 15.79 3.46 -3.04
N SER A 88 14.63 2.89 -2.70
CA SER A 88 14.37 2.32 -1.39
C SER A 88 15.17 1.05 -1.13
N SER A 89 15.50 0.24 -2.13
CA SER A 89 16.33 -0.97 -1.94
C SER A 89 17.78 -0.66 -1.53
N ARG A 90 18.20 0.61 -1.57
CA ARG A 90 19.49 1.08 -1.05
C ARG A 90 19.49 1.32 0.46
N LEU A 91 18.32 1.32 1.09
CA LEU A 91 18.16 1.44 2.54
C LEU A 91 18.29 0.07 3.20
N THR A 92 18.67 0.08 4.47
CA THR A 92 18.68 -1.12 5.30
C THR A 92 17.26 -1.54 5.69
N VAL A 93 17.07 -2.82 6.01
CA VAL A 93 15.76 -3.34 6.49
C VAL A 93 15.21 -2.53 7.67
N PRO A 94 15.99 -2.15 8.71
CA PRO A 94 15.50 -1.29 9.78
C PRO A 94 15.01 0.08 9.32
N GLU A 95 15.73 0.74 8.42
CA GLU A 95 15.32 2.03 7.85
C GLU A 95 14.01 1.91 7.06
N LEU A 96 13.89 0.85 6.24
CA LEU A 96 12.67 0.55 5.50
C LEU A 96 11.48 0.29 6.42
N ARG A 97 11.68 -0.45 7.52
CA ARG A 97 10.61 -0.70 8.50
C ARG A 97 10.14 0.60 9.17
N GLN A 98 11.07 1.48 9.55
CA GLN A 98 10.72 2.79 10.11
C GLN A 98 9.92 3.63 9.12
N GLU A 99 10.35 3.63 7.87
CA GLU A 99 9.66 4.30 6.76
C GLU A 99 8.23 3.78 6.53
N ILE A 100 8.05 2.46 6.60
CA ILE A 100 6.75 1.81 6.48
C ILE A 100 5.87 2.17 7.69
N ASP A 101 6.40 2.11 8.92
CA ASP A 101 5.66 2.43 10.14
C ASP A 101 5.09 3.86 10.08
N LEU A 102 5.89 4.84 9.64
CA LEU A 102 5.45 6.23 9.47
C LEU A 102 4.30 6.36 8.45
N ARG A 103 4.42 5.70 7.29
CA ARG A 103 3.42 5.78 6.21
C ARG A 103 2.13 5.04 6.54
N ALA A 104 2.23 3.90 7.24
CA ALA A 104 1.09 3.16 7.74
C ALA A 104 0.36 3.98 8.81
N ALA A 105 1.08 4.61 9.75
CA ALA A 105 0.48 5.49 10.75
C ALA A 105 -0.29 6.64 10.11
N ALA A 106 0.29 7.32 9.11
CA ALA A 106 -0.38 8.39 8.38
C ALA A 106 -1.66 7.91 7.66
N SER A 107 -1.61 6.73 7.03
CA SER A 107 -2.79 6.12 6.38
C SER A 107 -3.88 5.76 7.38
N ILE A 108 -3.52 5.19 8.54
CA ILE A 108 -4.44 4.84 9.61
C ILE A 108 -5.08 6.11 10.22
N ASP A 109 -4.28 7.15 10.47
CA ASP A 109 -4.76 8.42 10.99
C ASP A 109 -5.72 9.11 10.02
N LEU A 110 -5.44 9.07 8.71
CA LEU A 110 -6.40 9.50 7.71
C LEU A 110 -7.72 8.73 7.84
N CYS A 111 -7.68 7.40 7.91
CA CYS A 111 -8.90 6.58 8.02
C CYS A 111 -9.77 6.99 9.23
N ARG A 112 -9.15 7.32 10.37
CA ARG A 112 -9.85 7.72 11.60
C ARG A 112 -10.61 9.03 11.49
N ILE A 113 -10.15 9.96 10.64
CA ILE A 113 -10.72 11.31 10.53
C ILE A 113 -11.69 11.46 9.35
N LEU A 114 -11.84 10.45 8.49
CA LEU A 114 -12.74 10.53 7.35
C LEU A 114 -14.21 10.54 7.79
N THR A 115 -14.97 11.49 7.25
CA THR A 115 -16.43 11.51 7.42
C THR A 115 -17.12 10.51 6.48
N PRO A 116 -18.37 10.09 6.77
CA PRO A 116 -19.15 9.27 5.85
C PRO A 116 -19.28 9.88 4.44
N ALA A 117 -19.41 11.21 4.33
CA ALA A 117 -19.48 11.88 3.04
C ALA A 117 -18.15 11.78 2.26
N GLN A 118 -17.01 11.92 2.94
CA GLN A 118 -15.69 11.78 2.34
C GLN A 118 -15.41 10.33 1.90
N LEU A 119 -15.81 9.33 2.69
CA LEU A 119 -15.69 7.92 2.31
C LEU A 119 -16.46 7.60 1.02
N ASN A 120 -17.54 8.33 0.75
CA ASN A 120 -18.36 8.18 -0.46
C ASN A 120 -17.90 9.06 -1.64
N LYS A 121 -16.90 9.94 -1.48
CA LYS A 121 -16.29 10.63 -2.62
C LYS A 121 -15.67 9.62 -3.58
N ARG A 122 -15.66 9.94 -4.87
CA ARG A 122 -15.25 9.04 -5.93
C ARG A 122 -14.11 9.64 -6.75
N GLY A 123 -13.24 8.77 -7.24
CA GLY A 123 -12.29 9.05 -8.32
C GLY A 123 -12.37 7.96 -9.38
N ASP A 124 -11.74 8.19 -10.54
CA ASP A 124 -11.78 7.27 -11.67
C ASP A 124 -10.46 6.53 -11.88
N HIS A 125 -10.50 5.21 -11.75
CA HIS A 125 -9.34 4.33 -11.94
C HIS A 125 -9.28 3.80 -13.38
N PRO A 126 -8.12 3.81 -14.05
CA PRO A 126 -8.00 3.44 -15.47
C PRO A 126 -8.45 2.00 -15.79
N LYS A 127 -8.33 1.07 -14.84
CA LYS A 127 -8.77 -0.34 -15.03
C LYS A 127 -10.05 -0.72 -14.29
N ARG A 128 -10.39 0.02 -13.22
CA ARG A 128 -11.47 -0.38 -12.28
C ARG A 128 -12.68 0.55 -12.34
N GLY A 129 -12.58 1.64 -13.11
CA GLY A 129 -13.63 2.65 -13.21
C GLY A 129 -13.77 3.46 -11.92
N SER A 130 -14.98 3.99 -11.72
CA SER A 130 -15.29 4.84 -10.57
C SER A 130 -15.24 4.08 -9.26
N MET A 131 -14.35 4.50 -8.36
CA MET A 131 -14.16 3.91 -7.03
C MET A 131 -14.40 4.95 -5.94
N THR A 132 -15.05 4.55 -4.84
CA THR A 132 -15.16 5.41 -3.66
C THR A 132 -13.84 5.47 -2.90
N VAL A 133 -13.61 6.51 -2.10
CA VAL A 133 -12.44 6.61 -1.20
C VAL A 133 -12.35 5.37 -0.29
N GLU A 134 -13.48 4.88 0.23
CA GLU A 134 -13.52 3.63 0.98
C GLU A 134 -12.97 2.44 0.16
N ALA A 135 -13.42 2.30 -1.09
CA ALA A 135 -12.97 1.22 -1.97
C ALA A 135 -11.49 1.35 -2.34
N ILE A 136 -10.98 2.57 -2.53
CA ILE A 136 -9.57 2.84 -2.83
C ILE A 136 -8.69 2.40 -1.65
N ILE A 137 -9.01 2.83 -0.43
CA ILE A 137 -8.27 2.46 0.78
C ILE A 137 -8.32 0.95 1.01
N THR A 138 -9.50 0.34 0.83
CA THR A 138 -9.70 -1.09 1.05
C THR A 138 -8.87 -1.90 0.06
N GLU A 139 -8.99 -1.65 -1.24
CA GLU A 139 -8.30 -2.43 -2.26
C GLU A 139 -6.79 -2.20 -2.23
N PHE A 140 -6.35 -0.95 -2.27
CA PHE A 140 -4.97 -0.63 -2.57
C PHE A 140 -4.09 -0.41 -1.34
N GLY A 141 -4.70 -0.16 -0.18
CA GLY A 141 -4.02 -0.10 1.11
C GLY A 141 -4.14 -1.41 1.88
N ILE A 142 -5.38 -1.79 2.22
CA ILE A 142 -5.65 -2.88 3.18
C ILE A 142 -5.44 -4.26 2.56
N GLU A 143 -6.14 -4.58 1.47
CA GLU A 143 -6.03 -5.90 0.83
C GLU A 143 -4.63 -6.09 0.24
N HIS A 144 -4.05 -5.05 -0.36
CA HIS A 144 -2.68 -5.12 -0.87
C HIS A 144 -1.62 -5.35 0.23
N LEU A 145 -1.77 -4.76 1.42
CA LEU A 145 -0.92 -5.10 2.58
C LEU A 145 -1.09 -6.57 2.99
N LYS A 146 -2.32 -7.10 2.98
CA LYS A 146 -2.59 -8.50 3.30
C LYS A 146 -1.94 -9.45 2.28
N GLU A 147 -1.96 -9.09 1.00
CA GLU A 147 -1.27 -9.83 -0.06
C GLU A 147 0.24 -9.90 0.20
N HIS A 148 0.88 -8.77 0.53
CA HIS A 148 2.31 -8.76 0.88
C HIS A 148 2.61 -9.50 2.18
N ALA A 149 1.73 -9.44 3.18
CA ALA A 149 1.88 -10.26 4.38
C ALA A 149 1.84 -11.76 4.06
N ALA A 150 0.93 -12.19 3.19
CA ALA A 150 0.84 -13.57 2.73
C ALA A 150 2.07 -13.99 1.89
N GLN A 151 2.57 -13.09 1.04
CA GLN A 151 3.79 -13.29 0.26
C GLN A 151 5.01 -13.45 1.18
N LEU A 152 5.15 -12.63 2.22
CA LEU A 152 6.23 -12.78 3.21
C LEU A 152 6.09 -14.09 4.01
N GLN A 153 4.87 -14.49 4.35
CA GLN A 153 4.60 -15.75 5.03
C GLN A 153 5.03 -16.97 4.23
N SER A 154 4.98 -16.92 2.90
CA SER A 154 5.43 -18.02 2.04
C SER A 154 6.96 -18.09 1.85
N LEU A 155 7.69 -17.10 2.35
CA LEU A 155 9.16 -16.98 2.28
C LEU A 155 9.89 -17.37 3.57
N ARG A 156 9.15 -17.86 4.58
CA ARG A 156 9.66 -18.32 5.87
C ARG A 156 10.44 -19.63 5.76
#